data_AF-A0A177QPJ1-F1
#
_entry.id   AF-A0A177QPJ1-F1
#
_cell.length_a   1.000
_cell.length_b   1.000
_cell.length_c   1.000
_cell.angle_alpha   90.00
_cell.angle_beta   90.00
_cell.angle_gamma   90.00
#
_symmetry.space_group_name_H-M   'P 1'
#
loop_
_entity.id
_entity.type
_entity.pdbx_description
1 polymer ?
#
loop_
_entity_poly.entity_id
_entity_poly.type
_entity_poly.pdbx_seq_one_letter_code
_entity_poly.pdbx_strand_id
1 'polypeptide(L)'
;MQSDIVNIGLGFLEGFALIISPCILPILPIIFAGSITGSKKRPLGIIIGFVFIFALFTFFSRKLVQYAGIDLNLIRHISFGILLLLGLIMLSSYLTEKFSQLTQKLANTGSTLSTANNPQGGLLSGILFGGLIAIIWTPCAGPILAAVIVQTVIQQSTFTSFLTLLAFGIGAAVPMLAIVFFGRSMIEKFSYFKTHTTFFRKLLGAIIIVSVVYMIYLESGTNIAAATKTNNNTTLNLQNALLIPYPAPAIGGIDAWINSEPLQLNQLKGKVILIDFWTYSCINCMRTLPYLNDWYHKYHDKGFIIIGIHSPEFAFEKNLANVKSAVAQDGIQYPVALDNQFVTWRNFNNQYWPAHYLIDKNGFVVYTHFGEGEYDITENNIRYLLGMGKTTSTITAETAASGYLTPETYLGYARAEHFASSETVTKDQSATYTFPNELSLHDWALQGRWTIMADKIVADQENAAIEIHFHARKVFIVMGNASDNSMNVKLLLNGKMILSEKGKDVINSSITIKRHTLYEAIVLPEPGDGILQMIASAPGLEMYTFTFG
;
A
#
# COMPACT_ATOMS: atom_id res chain seq x y z
N MET A 1 17.74 28.93 5.19
CA MET A 1 18.79 29.39 4.25
C MET A 1 19.78 28.30 3.88
N GLN A 2 20.52 27.70 4.83
CA GLN A 2 21.53 26.67 4.47
C GLN A 2 20.90 25.40 3.89
N SER A 3 19.72 25.00 4.38
CA SER A 3 18.89 23.91 3.82
C SER A 3 18.36 24.20 2.42
N ASP A 4 17.99 25.46 2.16
CA ASP A 4 17.37 25.86 0.90
C ASP A 4 18.36 25.82 -0.26
N ILE A 5 19.61 26.24 -0.02
CA ILE A 5 20.69 26.18 -1.01
C ILE A 5 21.05 24.74 -1.37
N VAL A 6 21.09 23.85 -0.37
CA VAL A 6 21.36 22.42 -0.57
C VAL A 6 20.24 21.78 -1.41
N ASN A 7 18.98 22.11 -1.13
CA ASN A 7 17.84 21.59 -1.88
C ASN A 7 17.82 22.07 -3.35
N ILE A 8 18.15 23.35 -3.58
CA ILE A 8 18.28 23.90 -4.94
C ILE A 8 19.41 23.19 -5.71
N GLY A 9 20.55 22.91 -5.04
CA GLY A 9 21.66 22.16 -5.63
C GLY A 9 21.31 20.71 -5.95
N LEU A 10 20.56 20.03 -5.08
CA LEU A 10 20.04 18.68 -5.33
C LEU A 10 19.10 18.66 -6.53
N GLY A 11 18.16 19.61 -6.63
CA GLY A 11 17.27 19.71 -7.79
C GLY A 11 18.02 19.88 -9.11
N PHE A 12 19.13 20.64 -9.13
CA PHE A 12 19.99 20.74 -10.31
C PHE A 12 20.63 19.39 -10.70
N LEU A 13 21.14 18.63 -9.72
CA LEU A 13 21.74 17.31 -9.95
C LEU A 13 20.71 16.29 -10.43
N GLU A 14 19.50 16.31 -9.87
CA GLU A 14 18.38 15.46 -10.30
C GLU A 14 17.96 15.77 -11.73
N GLY A 15 17.89 17.07 -12.09
CA GLY A 15 17.64 17.50 -13.46
C GLY A 15 18.73 17.04 -14.42
N PHE A 16 20.00 17.07 -14.00
CA PHE A 16 21.12 16.54 -14.79
C PHE A 16 21.03 15.02 -14.97
N ALA A 17 20.73 14.28 -13.90
CA ALA A 17 20.57 12.83 -13.93
C ALA A 17 19.42 12.38 -14.85
N LEU A 18 18.45 13.25 -15.08
CA LEU A 18 17.30 12.99 -15.93
C LEU A 18 17.70 12.63 -17.37
N ILE A 19 18.86 13.07 -17.88
CA ILE A 19 19.31 12.69 -19.24
C ILE A 19 19.53 11.18 -19.43
N ILE A 20 19.79 10.46 -18.34
CA ILE A 20 19.97 9.00 -18.35
C ILE A 20 18.62 8.29 -18.51
N SER A 21 17.50 9.03 -18.36
CA SER A 21 16.16 8.44 -18.48
C SER A 21 15.94 7.87 -19.88
N PRO A 22 15.51 6.59 -19.98
CA PRO A 22 15.34 5.88 -21.25
C PRO A 22 14.33 6.54 -22.19
N CYS A 23 13.50 7.48 -21.69
CA CYS A 23 12.50 8.20 -22.47
C CYS A 23 13.08 9.36 -23.31
N ILE A 24 14.31 9.83 -23.06
CA ILE A 24 14.89 11.01 -23.72
C ILE A 24 15.75 10.64 -24.93
N LEU A 25 16.50 9.55 -24.77
CA LEU A 25 17.39 9.01 -25.79
C LEU A 25 16.71 8.87 -27.16
N PRO A 26 15.43 8.45 -27.27
CA PRO A 26 14.74 8.31 -28.56
C PRO A 26 14.36 9.65 -29.22
N ILE A 27 14.18 10.71 -28.44
CA ILE A 27 13.74 12.03 -28.93
C ILE A 27 14.93 12.93 -29.26
N LEU A 28 16.10 12.62 -28.69
CA LEU A 28 17.37 13.30 -28.95
C LEU A 28 17.60 13.60 -30.44
N PRO A 29 17.41 12.66 -31.40
CA PRO A 29 17.62 12.91 -32.83
C PRO A 29 16.65 13.93 -33.44
N ILE A 30 15.42 14.01 -32.94
CA ILE A 30 14.40 14.96 -33.39
C ILE A 30 14.75 16.37 -32.89
N ILE A 31 15.19 16.45 -31.62
CA ILE A 31 15.66 17.70 -31.01
C ILE A 31 16.87 18.23 -31.77
N PHE A 32 17.79 17.34 -32.15
CA PHE A 32 18.92 17.66 -33.01
C PHE A 32 18.47 18.17 -34.38
N ALA A 33 17.57 17.47 -35.06
CA ALA A 33 17.06 17.89 -36.38
C ALA A 33 16.35 19.26 -36.33
N GLY A 34 15.60 19.53 -35.26
CA GLY A 34 14.87 20.80 -35.05
C GLY A 34 15.74 21.97 -34.57
N SER A 35 16.94 21.71 -34.04
CA SER A 35 17.87 22.73 -33.55
C SER A 35 18.92 23.14 -34.60
N ILE A 36 19.24 22.25 -35.54
CA ILE A 36 20.15 22.51 -36.67
C ILE A 36 19.49 23.39 -37.75
N THR A 37 18.16 23.37 -37.82
CA THR A 37 17.37 24.13 -38.80
C THR A 37 16.93 25.49 -38.24
N GLY A 38 17.75 26.55 -38.38
CA GLY A 38 17.34 27.93 -38.05
C GLY A 38 18.47 28.88 -37.61
N SER A 39 18.10 30.08 -37.16
CA SER A 39 19.04 31.12 -36.71
C SER A 39 19.89 30.70 -35.50
N LYS A 40 21.09 31.29 -35.33
CA LYS A 40 22.02 31.03 -34.20
C LYS A 40 21.39 31.19 -32.80
N LYS A 41 20.27 31.91 -32.68
CA LYS A 41 19.56 32.15 -31.41
C LYS A 41 18.45 31.13 -31.12
N ARG A 42 18.10 30.26 -32.07
CA ARG A 42 17.01 29.29 -31.93
C ARG A 42 17.24 28.26 -30.80
N PRO A 43 18.44 27.68 -30.61
CA PRO A 43 18.69 26.74 -29.50
C PRO A 43 18.52 27.37 -28.11
N LEU A 44 18.92 28.64 -27.94
CA LEU A 44 18.70 29.39 -26.70
C LEU A 44 17.20 29.57 -26.43
N GLY A 45 16.41 29.81 -27.48
CA GLY A 45 14.95 29.89 -27.37
C GLY A 45 14.33 28.59 -26.87
N ILE A 46 14.79 27.45 -27.40
CA ILE A 46 14.32 26.12 -26.97
C ILE A 46 14.56 25.91 -25.47
N ILE A 47 15.74 26.26 -24.98
CA ILE A 47 16.08 26.09 -23.56
C ILE A 47 15.26 27.01 -22.66
N ILE A 48 15.16 28.30 -23.01
CA ILE A 48 14.39 29.27 -22.23
C ILE A 48 12.92 28.86 -22.17
N GLY A 49 12.34 28.46 -23.30
CA GLY A 49 10.97 27.99 -23.36
C GLY A 49 10.77 26.71 -22.55
N PHE A 50 11.69 25.75 -22.69
CA PHE A 50 11.68 24.50 -21.96
C PHE A 50 11.69 24.73 -20.43
N VAL A 51 12.69 25.46 -19.90
CA VAL A 51 12.84 25.70 -18.45
C VAL A 51 11.64 26.45 -17.88
N PHE A 52 11.21 27.51 -18.56
CA PHE A 52 10.14 28.37 -18.06
C PHE A 52 8.77 27.68 -18.08
N ILE A 53 8.42 27.02 -19.18
CA ILE A 53 7.12 26.34 -19.32
C ILE A 53 7.08 25.10 -18.44
N PHE A 54 8.19 24.37 -18.31
CA PHE A 54 8.28 23.24 -17.39
C PHE A 54 8.05 23.65 -15.92
N ALA A 55 8.73 24.70 -15.45
CA ALA A 55 8.58 25.20 -14.10
C ALA A 55 7.15 25.71 -13.84
N LEU A 56 6.59 26.48 -14.79
CA LEU A 56 5.24 27.03 -14.68
C LEU A 56 4.17 25.92 -14.68
N PHE A 57 4.26 24.97 -15.60
CA PHE A 57 3.32 23.85 -15.72
C PHE A 57 3.36 22.97 -14.47
N THR A 58 4.56 22.60 -14.00
CA THR A 58 4.73 21.77 -12.80
C THR A 58 4.19 22.48 -11.56
N PHE A 59 4.46 23.78 -11.42
CA PHE A 59 3.97 24.58 -10.30
C PHE A 59 2.43 24.71 -10.29
N PHE A 60 1.82 24.98 -11.45
CA PHE A 60 0.36 25.12 -11.58
C PHE A 60 -0.39 23.78 -11.52
N SER A 61 0.22 22.69 -11.98
CA SER A 61 -0.36 21.35 -11.96
C SER A 61 -0.80 20.95 -10.54
N ARG A 62 -0.04 21.33 -9.51
CA ARG A 62 -0.39 21.09 -8.11
C ARG A 62 -1.75 21.68 -7.72
N LYS A 63 -2.03 22.93 -8.10
CA LYS A 63 -3.32 23.58 -7.81
C LYS A 63 -4.45 23.03 -8.67
N LEU A 64 -4.15 22.65 -9.91
CA LEU A 64 -5.13 22.11 -10.85
C LEU A 64 -5.63 20.73 -10.41
N VAL A 65 -4.73 19.83 -9.99
CA VAL A 65 -5.10 18.51 -9.47
C VAL A 65 -5.90 18.62 -8.18
N GLN A 66 -5.52 19.53 -7.28
CA GLN A 66 -6.24 19.75 -6.01
C GLN A 66 -7.65 20.31 -6.21
N TYR A 67 -7.85 21.18 -7.21
CA TYR A 67 -9.16 21.76 -7.51
C TYR A 67 -10.06 20.81 -8.32
N ALA A 68 -9.49 20.00 -9.21
CA ALA A 68 -10.24 19.13 -10.10
C ALA A 68 -10.73 17.83 -9.45
N GLY A 69 -10.27 17.50 -8.23
CA GLY A 69 -10.72 16.30 -7.49
C GLY A 69 -10.43 14.98 -8.23
N ILE A 70 -9.43 14.97 -9.12
CA ILE A 70 -9.11 13.81 -9.95
C ILE A 70 -8.32 12.81 -9.11
N ASP A 71 -8.77 11.55 -9.12
CA ASP A 71 -8.06 10.44 -8.49
C ASP A 71 -6.64 10.30 -9.08
N LEU A 72 -5.62 10.41 -8.22
CA LEU A 72 -4.22 10.23 -8.62
C LEU A 72 -3.96 8.84 -9.21
N ASN A 73 -4.71 7.82 -8.79
CA ASN A 73 -4.60 6.48 -9.34
C ASN A 73 -5.00 6.48 -10.82
N LEU A 74 -6.04 7.23 -11.20
CA LEU A 74 -6.46 7.34 -12.60
C LEU A 74 -5.37 7.98 -13.47
N ILE A 75 -4.74 9.06 -13.00
CA ILE A 75 -3.63 9.73 -13.71
C ILE A 75 -2.44 8.77 -13.86
N ARG A 76 -2.13 7.99 -12.82
CA ARG A 76 -1.05 6.99 -12.84
C ARG A 76 -1.31 5.88 -13.86
N HIS A 77 -2.50 5.29 -13.86
CA HIS A 77 -2.87 4.23 -14.80
C HIS A 77 -2.88 4.72 -16.25
N ILE A 78 -3.39 5.94 -16.50
CA ILE A 78 -3.32 6.57 -17.82
C ILE A 78 -1.86 6.74 -18.27
N SER A 79 -0.98 7.16 -17.37
CA SER A 79 0.45 7.34 -17.65
C SER A 79 1.14 6.01 -18.01
N PHE A 80 0.86 4.94 -17.26
CA PHE A 80 1.36 3.60 -17.58
C PHE A 80 0.87 3.11 -18.94
N GLY A 81 -0.41 3.33 -19.25
CA GLY A 81 -0.98 2.99 -20.56
C GLY A 81 -0.28 3.71 -21.71
N ILE A 82 -0.02 5.02 -21.57
CA ILE A 82 0.68 5.81 -22.59
C ILE A 82 2.13 5.33 -22.77
N LEU A 83 2.85 5.07 -21.67
CA LEU A 83 4.25 4.61 -21.73
C LEU A 83 4.38 3.20 -22.33
N LEU A 84 3.46 2.29 -21.99
CA LEU A 84 3.42 0.95 -22.57
C LEU A 84 3.16 1.01 -24.09
N LEU A 85 2.20 1.84 -24.50
CA LEU A 85 1.90 2.07 -25.93
C LEU A 85 3.10 2.63 -26.69
N LEU A 86 3.83 3.59 -26.09
CA LEU A 86 5.06 4.14 -26.68
C LEU A 86 6.15 3.06 -26.81
N GLY A 87 6.36 2.24 -25.78
CA GLY A 87 7.31 1.13 -25.80
C GLY A 87 6.99 0.12 -26.90
N LEU A 88 5.71 -0.24 -27.07
CA LEU A 88 5.24 -1.14 -28.13
C LEU A 88 5.45 -0.54 -29.54
N ILE A 89 5.20 0.75 -29.71
CA ILE A 89 5.47 1.46 -30.98
C ILE A 89 6.97 1.39 -31.32
N MET A 90 7.85 1.58 -30.33
CA MET A 90 9.30 1.55 -30.55
C MET A 90 9.86 0.17 -30.91
N LEU A 91 9.22 -0.89 -30.42
CA LEU A 91 9.60 -2.27 -30.72
C LEU A 91 9.30 -2.65 -32.19
N SER A 92 8.24 -2.08 -32.75
CA SER A 92 7.85 -2.30 -34.16
C SER A 92 8.39 -1.21 -35.08
N SER A 93 9.18 -1.62 -36.08
CA SER A 93 9.66 -0.71 -37.13
C SER A 93 8.51 -0.10 -37.95
N TYR A 94 7.46 -0.87 -38.19
CA TYR A 94 6.29 -0.43 -38.95
C TYR A 94 5.47 0.63 -38.18
N LEU A 95 5.20 0.39 -36.88
CA LEU A 95 4.47 1.37 -36.07
C LEU A 95 5.28 2.65 -35.88
N THR A 96 6.60 2.54 -35.70
CA THR A 96 7.47 3.72 -35.59
C THR A 96 7.43 4.58 -36.85
N GLU A 97 7.43 3.98 -38.05
CA GLU A 97 7.32 4.73 -39.31
C GLU A 97 5.96 5.40 -39.49
N LYS A 98 4.87 4.70 -39.15
CA LYS A 98 3.52 5.30 -39.16
C LYS A 98 3.39 6.44 -38.15
N PHE A 99 3.92 6.24 -36.95
CA PHE A 99 3.92 7.26 -35.89
C PHE A 99 4.80 8.46 -36.25
N SER A 100 5.96 8.24 -36.88
CA SER A 100 6.83 9.33 -37.33
C SER A 100 6.17 10.13 -38.46
N GLN A 101 5.45 9.50 -39.38
CA GLN A 101 4.68 10.19 -40.41
C GLN A 101 3.52 11.02 -39.83
N LEU A 102 2.80 10.48 -38.83
CA LEU A 102 1.74 11.21 -38.12
C LEU A 102 2.32 12.42 -37.38
N THR A 103 3.41 12.22 -36.65
CA THR A 103 4.08 13.27 -35.87
C THR A 103 4.68 14.32 -36.80
N GLN A 104 5.25 13.93 -37.94
CA GLN A 104 5.73 14.85 -38.96
C GLN A 104 4.59 15.69 -39.55
N LYS A 105 3.41 15.10 -39.81
CA LYS A 105 2.24 15.89 -40.23
C LYS A 105 1.85 16.92 -39.17
N LEU A 106 1.78 16.52 -37.90
CA LEU A 106 1.45 17.42 -36.78
C LEU A 106 2.50 18.53 -36.60
N ALA A 107 3.78 18.16 -36.68
CA ALA A 107 4.92 19.07 -36.58
C ALA A 107 5.01 20.02 -37.78
N ASN A 108 4.63 19.57 -38.98
CA ASN A 108 4.55 20.40 -40.18
C ASN A 108 3.39 21.38 -40.08
N THR A 109 2.23 20.98 -39.55
CA THR A 109 1.11 21.90 -39.28
C THR A 109 1.49 22.95 -38.22
N GLY A 110 2.14 22.53 -37.12
CA GLY A 110 2.64 23.44 -36.09
C GLY A 110 3.73 24.39 -36.62
N SER A 111 4.63 23.90 -37.47
CA SER A 111 5.65 24.74 -38.07
C SER A 111 5.05 25.74 -39.06
N THR A 112 4.05 25.37 -39.87
CA THR A 112 3.31 26.30 -40.74
C THR A 112 2.58 27.40 -39.98
N LEU A 113 2.09 27.12 -38.77
CA LEU A 113 1.49 28.12 -37.89
C LEU A 113 2.55 29.06 -37.28
N SER A 114 3.76 28.55 -37.00
CA SER A 114 4.88 29.32 -36.45
C SER A 114 5.70 30.11 -37.50
N THR A 115 5.64 29.71 -38.77
CA THR A 115 6.39 30.32 -39.88
C THR A 115 5.61 31.41 -40.61
N ALA A 116 4.33 31.60 -40.30
CA ALA A 116 3.51 32.68 -40.84
C ALA A 116 4.09 34.10 -40.62
N ASN A 117 5.02 34.27 -39.67
CA ASN A 117 5.67 35.55 -39.37
C ASN A 117 7.21 35.57 -39.50
N ASN A 118 7.92 34.44 -39.73
CA ASN A 118 9.38 34.49 -39.94
C ASN A 118 10.00 33.18 -40.51
N PRO A 119 10.48 33.15 -41.77
CA PRO A 119 11.01 31.94 -42.42
C PRO A 119 12.35 31.40 -41.84
N GLN A 120 13.09 32.19 -41.07
CA GLN A 120 14.44 31.81 -40.59
C GLN A 120 14.47 31.14 -39.21
N GLY A 121 13.32 30.92 -38.54
CA GLY A 121 13.28 30.29 -37.22
C GLY A 121 14.00 31.14 -36.17
N GLY A 122 13.25 32.04 -35.53
CA GLY A 122 13.75 32.95 -34.50
C GLY A 122 13.77 32.36 -33.09
N LEU A 123 14.12 33.21 -32.11
CA LEU A 123 14.08 32.86 -30.69
C LEU A 123 12.68 32.39 -30.25
N LEU A 124 11.62 33.04 -30.75
CA LEU A 124 10.23 32.76 -30.37
C LEU A 124 9.76 31.37 -30.84
N SER A 125 10.13 30.95 -32.05
CA SER A 125 9.79 29.60 -32.52
C SER A 125 10.56 28.52 -31.75
N GLY A 126 11.76 28.85 -31.26
CA GLY A 126 12.49 28.03 -30.30
C GLY A 126 11.73 27.89 -28.98
N ILE A 127 11.25 28.99 -28.40
CA ILE A 127 10.52 29.00 -27.11
C ILE A 127 9.27 28.12 -27.17
N LEU A 128 8.45 28.26 -28.21
CA LEU A 128 7.25 27.45 -28.38
C LEU A 128 7.58 25.95 -28.51
N PHE A 129 8.62 25.63 -29.29
CA PHE A 129 9.06 24.25 -29.46
C PHE A 129 9.59 23.64 -28.16
N GLY A 130 10.38 24.39 -27.40
CA GLY A 130 10.85 23.98 -26.08
C GLY A 130 9.73 23.76 -25.06
N GLY A 131 8.70 24.61 -25.11
CA GLY A 131 7.49 24.47 -24.28
C GLY A 131 6.69 23.22 -24.58
N LEU A 132 6.47 22.91 -25.85
CA LEU A 132 5.77 21.69 -26.27
C LEU A 132 6.54 20.43 -25.83
N ILE A 133 7.88 20.45 -25.95
CA ILE A 133 8.73 19.37 -25.45
C ILE A 133 8.56 19.22 -23.93
N ALA A 134 8.53 20.31 -23.16
CA ALA A 134 8.33 20.26 -21.71
C ALA A 134 7.04 19.55 -21.29
N ILE A 135 5.92 19.83 -21.98
CA ILE A 135 4.63 19.21 -21.69
C ILE A 135 4.67 17.71 -22.01
N ILE A 136 5.21 17.35 -23.18
CA ILE A 136 5.36 15.94 -23.60
C ILE A 136 6.34 15.19 -22.68
N TRP A 137 7.31 15.88 -22.11
CA TRP A 137 8.34 15.28 -21.27
C TRP A 137 7.89 14.98 -19.84
N THR A 138 6.90 15.73 -19.34
CA THR A 138 6.45 15.66 -17.94
C THR A 138 5.99 14.25 -17.50
N PRO A 139 5.20 13.49 -18.29
CA PRO A 139 4.76 12.14 -17.90
C PRO A 139 5.91 11.12 -17.80
N CYS A 140 6.96 11.30 -18.60
CA CYS A 140 8.08 10.37 -18.70
C CYS A 140 9.16 10.60 -17.62
N ALA A 141 9.10 11.73 -16.93
CA ALA A 141 9.99 12.08 -15.83
C ALA A 141 9.52 11.50 -14.48
N GLY A 142 8.35 10.82 -14.45
CA GLY A 142 7.57 10.46 -13.27
C GLY A 142 8.34 10.16 -11.99
N PRO A 143 9.23 9.15 -11.93
CA PRO A 143 9.94 8.80 -10.70
C PRO A 143 10.91 9.88 -10.20
N ILE A 144 11.64 10.52 -11.11
CA ILE A 144 12.62 11.56 -10.78
C ILE A 144 11.91 12.88 -10.46
N LEU A 145 10.87 13.21 -11.24
CA LEU A 145 10.05 14.38 -11.01
C LEU A 145 9.27 14.27 -9.69
N ALA A 146 8.84 13.06 -9.29
CA ALA A 146 8.22 12.82 -8.01
C ALA A 146 9.17 13.16 -6.85
N ALA A 147 10.47 12.84 -6.94
CA ALA A 147 11.46 13.20 -5.93
C ALA A 147 11.56 14.72 -5.73
N VAL A 148 11.63 15.48 -6.82
CA VAL A 148 11.66 16.96 -6.80
C VAL A 148 10.34 17.53 -6.28
N ILE A 149 9.21 16.96 -6.70
CA ILE A 149 7.88 17.40 -6.23
C ILE A 149 7.78 17.18 -4.71
N VAL A 150 8.23 16.04 -4.20
CA VAL A 150 8.28 15.78 -2.76
C VAL A 150 9.18 16.80 -2.07
N GLN A 151 10.38 17.07 -2.60
CA GLN A 151 11.30 18.07 -2.05
C GLN A 151 10.69 19.48 -2.03
N THR A 152 9.97 19.86 -3.08
CA THR A 152 9.32 21.18 -3.20
C THR A 152 8.05 21.31 -2.36
N VAL A 153 7.39 20.19 -2.02
CA VAL A 153 6.26 20.15 -1.08
C VAL A 153 6.72 20.34 0.37
N ILE A 154 7.92 19.86 0.71
CA ILE A 154 8.50 20.00 2.07
C ILE A 154 8.98 21.43 2.34
N GLN A 155 9.26 22.22 1.30
CA GLN A 155 9.66 23.62 1.45
C GLN A 155 8.47 24.49 1.89
N GLN A 156 8.61 25.14 3.05
CA GLN A 156 7.57 26.00 3.64
C GLN A 156 7.29 27.29 2.82
N SER A 157 8.15 27.65 1.86
CA SER A 157 8.06 28.88 1.08
C SER A 157 7.79 28.62 -0.40
N THR A 158 6.71 29.22 -0.92
CA THR A 158 6.30 29.15 -2.33
C THR A 158 7.39 29.67 -3.29
N PHE A 159 8.21 30.63 -2.84
CA PHE A 159 9.28 31.19 -3.65
C PHE A 159 10.44 30.18 -3.84
N THR A 160 10.82 29.46 -2.78
CA THR A 160 11.89 28.45 -2.84
C THR A 160 11.50 27.26 -3.72
N SER A 161 10.23 26.84 -3.70
CA SER A 161 9.73 25.77 -4.55
C SER A 161 9.88 26.12 -6.03
N PHE A 162 9.57 27.37 -6.40
CA PHE A 162 9.74 27.85 -7.77
C PHE A 162 11.21 27.92 -8.18
N LEU A 163 12.10 28.39 -7.30
CA LEU A 163 13.55 28.40 -7.58
C LEU A 163 14.12 26.99 -7.74
N THR A 164 13.65 26.02 -6.95
CA THR A 164 14.08 24.62 -7.05
C THR A 164 13.65 24.00 -8.39
N LEU A 165 12.41 24.28 -8.84
CA LEU A 165 11.92 23.84 -10.16
C LEU A 165 12.69 24.49 -11.32
N LEU A 166 13.06 25.76 -11.18
CA LEU A 166 13.94 26.43 -12.15
C LEU A 166 15.33 25.78 -12.19
N ALA A 167 15.92 25.50 -11.02
CA ALA A 167 17.23 24.85 -10.94
C ALA A 167 17.20 23.44 -11.56
N PHE A 168 16.14 22.68 -11.33
CA PHE A 168 15.91 21.40 -11.99
C PHE A 168 15.81 21.53 -13.51
N GLY A 169 15.01 22.47 -14.01
CA GLY A 169 14.88 22.73 -15.44
C GLY A 169 16.23 23.12 -16.07
N ILE A 170 17.03 23.95 -15.39
CA ILE A 170 18.38 24.33 -15.82
C ILE A 170 19.30 23.11 -15.83
N GLY A 171 19.29 22.28 -14.79
CA GLY A 171 20.07 21.05 -14.71
C GLY A 171 19.80 20.09 -15.86
N ALA A 172 18.53 19.98 -16.28
CA ALA A 172 18.12 19.17 -17.42
C ALA A 172 18.49 19.80 -18.78
N ALA A 173 18.51 21.14 -18.87
CA ALA A 173 18.84 21.85 -20.09
C ALA A 173 20.35 21.91 -20.39
N VAL A 174 21.22 21.85 -19.38
CA VAL A 174 22.67 21.92 -19.54
C VAL A 174 23.23 20.78 -20.42
N PRO A 175 22.91 19.49 -20.17
CA PRO A 175 23.32 18.40 -21.05
C PRO A 175 22.78 18.54 -22.48
N MET A 176 21.55 19.01 -22.63
CA MET A 176 20.91 19.23 -23.94
C MET A 176 21.67 20.29 -24.75
N LEU A 177 22.11 21.37 -24.10
CA LEU A 177 22.94 22.40 -24.73
C LEU A 177 24.32 21.84 -25.13
N ALA A 178 24.97 21.10 -24.24
CA ALA A 178 26.26 20.47 -24.52
C ALA A 178 26.16 19.54 -25.75
N ILE A 179 25.09 18.76 -25.82
CA ILE A 179 24.78 17.87 -26.92
C ILE A 179 24.57 18.65 -28.23
N VAL A 180 23.86 19.79 -28.22
CA VAL A 180 23.67 20.62 -29.43
C VAL A 180 25.00 21.19 -29.97
N PHE A 181 25.91 21.64 -29.11
CA PHE A 181 27.20 22.19 -29.53
C PHE A 181 28.21 21.12 -29.95
N PHE A 182 28.29 20.00 -29.21
CA PHE A 182 29.30 18.96 -29.42
C PHE A 182 28.81 17.74 -30.23
N GLY A 183 27.49 17.60 -30.42
CA GLY A 183 26.87 16.42 -31.00
C GLY A 183 27.29 16.15 -32.45
N ARG A 184 27.55 17.20 -33.24
CA ARG A 184 28.02 17.06 -34.63
C ARG A 184 29.37 16.32 -34.70
N SER A 185 30.29 16.65 -33.81
CA SER A 185 31.63 16.05 -33.77
C SER A 185 31.62 14.63 -33.18
N MET A 186 30.68 14.35 -32.28
CA MET A 186 30.52 13.03 -31.65
C MET A 186 29.85 12.01 -32.60
N ILE A 187 28.83 12.42 -33.35
CA ILE A 187 28.09 11.58 -34.31
C ILE A 187 28.96 11.21 -35.52
N GLU A 188 29.88 12.07 -35.95
CA GLU A 188 30.82 11.78 -37.04
C GLU A 188 31.90 10.77 -36.64
N LYS A 189 32.30 10.73 -35.35
CA LYS A 189 33.33 9.80 -34.84
C LYS A 189 32.78 8.41 -34.48
N PHE A 190 31.53 8.30 -34.07
CA PHE A 190 30.91 7.02 -33.67
C PHE A 190 30.02 6.45 -34.80
N SER A 191 30.65 5.90 -35.84
CA SER A 191 29.95 5.24 -36.96
C SER A 191 29.08 4.05 -36.53
N TYR A 192 29.42 3.41 -35.41
CA TYR A 192 28.70 2.25 -34.86
C TYR A 192 27.23 2.55 -34.50
N PHE A 193 26.95 3.77 -34.00
CA PHE A 193 25.60 4.19 -33.63
C PHE A 193 24.68 4.40 -34.83
N LYS A 194 25.21 4.84 -35.98
CA LYS A 194 24.43 5.02 -37.22
C LYS A 194 23.93 3.69 -37.77
N THR A 195 24.75 2.64 -37.71
CA THR A 195 24.43 1.33 -38.31
C THR A 195 23.45 0.50 -37.46
N HIS A 196 23.40 0.73 -36.14
CA HIS A 196 22.59 -0.05 -35.19
C HIS A 196 21.42 0.73 -34.58
N THR A 197 21.00 1.85 -35.17
CA THR A 197 19.90 2.70 -34.66
C THR A 197 18.61 1.91 -34.39
N THR A 198 18.27 0.94 -35.24
CA THR A 198 17.10 0.08 -35.09
C THR A 198 17.21 -0.87 -33.90
N PHE A 199 18.41 -1.42 -33.64
CA PHE A 199 18.69 -2.28 -32.50
C PHE A 199 18.59 -1.50 -31.19
N PHE A 200 19.25 -0.33 -31.09
CA PHE A 200 19.19 0.52 -29.90
C PHE A 200 17.76 1.01 -29.60
N ARG A 201 16.97 1.35 -30.63
CA ARG A 201 15.56 1.74 -30.45
C ARG A 201 14.72 0.61 -29.88
N LYS A 202 14.86 -0.62 -30.41
CA LYS A 202 14.14 -1.80 -29.91
C LYS A 202 14.55 -2.14 -28.48
N LEU A 203 15.85 -2.03 -28.17
CA LEU A 203 16.39 -2.25 -26.82
C LEU A 203 15.77 -1.27 -25.82
N LEU A 204 15.73 0.03 -26.15
CA LEU A 204 15.10 1.06 -25.31
C LEU A 204 13.60 0.82 -25.14
N GLY A 205 12.89 0.46 -26.21
CA GLY A 205 11.47 0.10 -26.14
C GLY A 205 11.21 -1.11 -25.23
N ALA A 206 12.06 -2.13 -25.30
CA ALA A 206 11.99 -3.30 -24.42
C ALA A 206 12.27 -2.92 -22.95
N ILE A 207 13.26 -2.08 -22.68
CA ILE A 207 13.56 -1.58 -21.33
C ILE A 207 12.36 -0.82 -20.74
N ILE A 208 11.70 0.04 -21.53
CA ILE A 208 10.50 0.77 -21.08
C ILE A 208 9.38 -0.20 -20.73
N ILE A 209 9.09 -1.18 -21.59
CA ILE A 209 8.06 -2.18 -21.33
C ILE A 209 8.38 -2.97 -20.05
N VAL A 210 9.62 -3.45 -19.91
CA VAL A 210 10.07 -4.16 -18.70
C VAL A 210 9.95 -3.28 -17.46
N SER A 211 10.31 -2.01 -17.53
CA SER A 211 10.18 -1.09 -16.39
C SER A 211 8.72 -0.83 -16.00
N VAL A 212 7.80 -0.67 -16.97
CA VAL A 212 6.38 -0.44 -16.70
C VAL A 212 5.74 -1.72 -16.15
N VAL A 213 6.05 -2.88 -16.72
CA VAL A 213 5.60 -4.18 -16.20
C VAL A 213 6.15 -4.41 -14.80
N TYR A 214 7.40 -4.06 -14.53
CA TYR A 214 7.99 -4.13 -13.21
C TYR A 214 7.34 -3.16 -12.22
N MET A 215 7.02 -1.92 -12.63
CA MET A 215 6.29 -0.95 -11.79
C MET A 215 4.86 -1.43 -11.47
N ILE A 216 4.15 -1.99 -12.45
CA ILE A 216 2.82 -2.57 -12.25
C ILE A 216 2.91 -3.81 -11.35
N TYR A 217 3.88 -4.69 -11.58
CA TYR A 217 4.11 -5.88 -10.78
C TYR A 217 4.49 -5.54 -9.33
N LEU A 218 5.35 -4.55 -9.14
CA LEU A 218 5.63 -4.00 -7.82
C LEU A 218 4.35 -3.45 -7.21
N GLU A 219 3.48 -2.75 -7.92
CA GLU A 219 2.19 -2.28 -7.37
C GLU A 219 1.25 -3.44 -7.00
N SER A 220 1.28 -4.55 -7.75
CA SER A 220 0.48 -5.76 -7.46
C SER A 220 1.04 -6.61 -6.30
N GLY A 221 2.37 -6.64 -6.10
CA GLY A 221 3.06 -7.45 -5.08
C GLY A 221 3.54 -6.66 -3.87
N THR A 222 3.54 -5.34 -3.96
CA THR A 222 3.85 -4.38 -2.91
C THR A 222 2.92 -3.20 -3.08
N ASN A 223 1.97 -3.01 -2.16
CA ASN A 223 1.41 -1.68 -1.97
C ASN A 223 2.59 -0.75 -1.64
N ILE A 224 3.08 -0.01 -2.62
CA ILE A 224 4.03 1.09 -2.40
C ILE A 224 3.24 2.23 -1.75
N ALA A 225 2.84 1.98 -0.51
CA ALA A 225 2.92 2.92 0.59
C ALA A 225 4.38 3.01 1.06
N ALA A 226 5.35 3.12 0.13
CA ALA A 226 6.67 3.64 0.48
C ALA A 226 6.58 5.16 0.54
N ALA A 227 5.81 5.65 1.51
CA ALA A 227 6.19 6.90 2.16
C ALA A 227 7.51 6.58 2.87
N THR A 228 8.61 7.00 2.26
CA THR A 228 9.98 6.84 2.78
C THR A 228 10.02 7.29 4.23
N LYS A 229 10.10 6.32 5.16
CA LYS A 229 10.28 6.54 6.59
C LYS A 229 11.63 7.23 6.78
N THR A 230 11.63 8.54 7.08
CA THR A 230 12.85 9.28 7.38
C THR A 230 13.13 9.20 8.87
N ASN A 231 14.13 8.40 9.26
CA ASN A 231 14.73 8.46 10.58
C ASN A 231 15.72 9.62 10.62
N ASN A 232 15.43 10.68 11.38
CA ASN A 232 16.44 11.65 11.81
C ASN A 232 16.22 12.02 13.28
N ASN A 233 17.31 11.94 14.03
CA ASN A 233 17.40 12.02 15.48
C ASN A 233 17.30 13.46 16.03
N THR A 234 16.94 13.56 17.32
CA THR A 234 17.29 14.62 18.30
C THR A 234 16.47 15.92 18.42
N THR A 235 15.14 15.82 18.44
CA THR A 235 14.20 16.62 19.27
C THR A 235 12.89 15.82 19.38
N LEU A 236 12.10 15.95 20.45
CA LEU A 236 10.81 15.24 20.56
C LEU A 236 9.91 15.66 19.38
N ASN A 237 9.84 14.82 18.36
CA ASN A 237 8.99 14.95 17.19
C ASN A 237 8.10 13.71 17.11
N LEU A 238 6.93 13.88 16.51
CA LEU A 238 6.00 12.79 16.20
C LEU A 238 6.72 11.77 15.30
N GLN A 239 6.90 10.55 15.79
CA GLN A 239 7.63 9.48 15.14
C GLN A 239 6.75 8.86 14.05
N ASN A 240 7.31 8.61 12.86
CA ASN A 240 6.57 8.07 11.71
C ASN A 240 5.31 8.88 11.37
N ALA A 241 5.33 10.20 11.61
CA ALA A 241 4.20 11.09 11.32
C ALA A 241 3.79 11.06 9.84
N LEU A 242 2.51 11.31 9.59
CA LEU A 242 2.02 11.60 8.25
C LEU A 242 2.65 12.91 7.75
N LEU A 243 3.22 12.86 6.54
CA LEU A 243 3.78 14.05 5.89
C LEU A 243 2.74 15.15 5.67
N ILE A 244 1.50 14.75 5.40
CA ILE A 244 0.36 15.64 5.24
C ILE A 244 -0.76 15.14 6.16
N PRO A 245 -0.90 15.74 7.36
CA PRO A 245 -2.06 15.50 8.20
C PRO A 245 -3.34 15.88 7.46
N TYR A 246 -4.39 15.08 7.64
CA TYR A 246 -5.68 15.32 7.02
C TYR A 246 -6.80 15.31 8.07
N PRO A 247 -7.91 16.03 7.84
CA PRO A 247 -9.03 16.04 8.78
C PRO A 247 -9.55 14.62 9.01
N ALA A 248 -9.79 14.26 10.27
CA ALA A 248 -10.31 12.94 10.60
C ALA A 248 -11.66 12.68 9.91
N PRO A 249 -11.80 11.58 9.14
CA PRO A 249 -13.06 11.20 8.52
C PRO A 249 -14.16 10.98 9.56
N ALA A 250 -15.42 11.17 9.17
CA ALA A 250 -16.53 10.97 10.09
C ALA A 250 -16.73 9.50 10.46
N ILE A 251 -16.99 9.24 11.74
CA ILE A 251 -17.53 7.97 12.22
C ILE A 251 -19.02 7.95 11.88
N GLY A 252 -19.45 6.97 11.08
CA GLY A 252 -20.82 6.88 10.58
C GLY A 252 -21.24 5.45 10.31
N GLY A 253 -22.55 5.22 10.16
CA GLY A 253 -23.12 3.89 9.94
C GLY A 253 -22.89 2.93 11.11
N ILE A 254 -22.85 3.45 12.34
CA ILE A 254 -22.66 2.66 13.55
C ILE A 254 -24.01 2.12 14.03
N ASP A 255 -24.11 0.79 14.14
CA ASP A 255 -25.34 0.10 14.55
C ASP A 255 -25.59 0.21 16.05
N ALA A 256 -24.52 0.19 16.84
CA ALA A 256 -24.57 0.25 18.30
C ALA A 256 -23.26 0.76 18.89
N TRP A 257 -23.36 1.35 20.09
CA TRP A 257 -22.22 1.73 20.91
C TRP A 257 -22.19 0.90 22.19
N ILE A 258 -20.99 0.58 22.66
CA ILE A 258 -20.71 -0.06 23.94
C ILE A 258 -19.78 0.87 24.72
N ASN A 259 -19.94 0.92 26.05
CA ASN A 259 -19.20 1.80 26.97
C ASN A 259 -19.38 3.30 26.75
N SER A 260 -20.22 3.74 25.81
CA SER A 260 -20.61 5.14 25.66
C SER A 260 -21.92 5.31 24.88
N GLU A 261 -22.49 6.50 24.98
CA GLU A 261 -23.43 7.01 23.98
C GLU A 261 -22.70 7.31 22.65
N PRO A 262 -23.42 7.51 21.52
CA PRO A 262 -22.80 7.82 20.25
C PRO A 262 -21.89 9.05 20.29
N LEU A 263 -20.62 8.88 19.92
CA LEU A 263 -19.63 9.95 19.90
C LEU A 263 -19.45 10.51 18.48
N GLN A 264 -19.34 11.84 18.39
CA GLN A 264 -18.91 12.52 17.17
C GLN A 264 -17.52 13.15 17.38
N LEU A 265 -16.65 13.06 16.38
CA LEU A 265 -15.28 13.58 16.47
C LEU A 265 -15.23 15.10 16.72
N ASN A 266 -16.23 15.85 16.26
CA ASN A 266 -16.34 17.29 16.50
C ASN A 266 -16.52 17.64 18.00
N GLN A 267 -17.16 16.77 18.78
CA GLN A 267 -17.35 16.92 20.23
C GLN A 267 -16.09 16.60 21.02
N LEU A 268 -15.11 15.93 20.39
CA LEU A 268 -13.87 15.49 21.01
C LEU A 268 -12.68 16.41 20.70
N LYS A 269 -12.92 17.56 20.05
CA LYS A 269 -11.88 18.58 19.83
C LYS A 269 -11.20 18.97 21.15
N GLY A 270 -9.89 19.12 21.12
CA GLY A 270 -9.06 19.36 22.29
C GLY A 270 -8.52 18.09 22.96
N LYS A 271 -9.05 16.90 22.63
CA LYS A 271 -8.51 15.60 23.05
C LYS A 271 -7.62 15.00 21.97
N VAL A 272 -6.69 14.13 22.39
CA VAL A 272 -5.97 13.22 21.50
C VAL A 272 -6.82 11.97 21.36
N ILE A 273 -7.09 11.54 20.12
CA ILE A 273 -8.00 10.41 19.85
C ILE A 273 -7.23 9.31 19.13
N LEU A 274 -7.35 8.07 19.58
CA LEU A 274 -6.90 6.90 18.84
C LEU A 274 -8.13 6.15 18.32
N ILE A 275 -8.26 6.06 17.00
CA ILE A 275 -9.22 5.15 16.37
C ILE A 275 -8.53 3.80 16.22
N ASP A 276 -9.12 2.76 16.78
CA ASP A 276 -8.62 1.38 16.74
C ASP A 276 -9.62 0.50 15.99
N PHE A 277 -9.27 0.05 14.78
CA PHE A 277 -10.07 -0.90 14.03
C PHE A 277 -9.70 -2.32 14.45
N TRP A 278 -10.69 -3.05 14.96
CA TRP A 278 -10.48 -4.38 15.52
C TRP A 278 -11.68 -5.29 15.28
N THR A 279 -11.49 -6.59 15.48
CA THR A 279 -12.56 -7.58 15.63
C THR A 279 -12.16 -8.62 16.66
N TYR A 280 -13.13 -9.16 17.42
CA TYR A 280 -12.81 -9.94 18.63
C TYR A 280 -12.29 -11.36 18.35
N SER A 281 -12.44 -11.90 17.13
CA SER A 281 -11.84 -13.20 16.79
C SER A 281 -10.47 -13.10 16.11
N CYS A 282 -9.95 -11.88 15.88
CA CYS A 282 -8.64 -11.66 15.26
C CYS A 282 -7.51 -11.75 16.28
N ILE A 283 -6.63 -12.75 16.16
CA ILE A 283 -5.50 -12.94 17.12
C ILE A 283 -4.57 -11.71 17.19
N ASN A 284 -4.32 -11.05 16.07
CA ASN A 284 -3.46 -9.86 16.01
C ASN A 284 -4.07 -8.70 16.82
N CYS A 285 -5.40 -8.55 16.78
CA CYS A 285 -6.13 -7.59 17.61
C CYS A 285 -6.03 -7.97 19.09
N MET A 286 -6.23 -9.26 19.41
CA MET A 286 -6.16 -9.76 20.79
C MET A 286 -4.77 -9.55 21.42
N ARG A 287 -3.68 -9.68 20.65
CA ARG A 287 -2.30 -9.41 21.12
C ARG A 287 -2.01 -7.91 21.28
N THR A 288 -2.70 -7.06 20.52
CA THR A 288 -2.62 -5.59 20.63
C THR A 288 -3.35 -5.06 21.87
N LEU A 289 -4.43 -5.73 22.26
CA LEU A 289 -5.38 -5.25 23.27
C LEU A 289 -4.79 -4.89 24.64
N PRO A 290 -3.82 -5.64 25.21
CA PRO A 290 -3.18 -5.27 26.47
C PRO A 290 -2.54 -3.88 26.44
N TYR A 291 -1.95 -3.48 25.31
CA TYR A 291 -1.35 -2.15 25.13
C TYR A 291 -2.42 -1.06 25.11
N LEU A 292 -3.53 -1.28 24.39
CA LEU A 292 -4.64 -0.33 24.30
C LEU A 292 -5.29 -0.10 25.67
N ASN A 293 -5.55 -1.19 26.41
CA ASN A 293 -6.11 -1.12 27.77
C ASN A 293 -5.18 -0.35 28.72
N ASP A 294 -3.87 -0.61 28.67
CA ASP A 294 -2.87 0.11 29.47
C ASP A 294 -2.78 1.60 29.11
N TRP A 295 -2.75 1.94 27.82
CA TRP A 295 -2.73 3.34 27.36
C TRP A 295 -3.99 4.08 27.77
N TYR A 296 -5.16 3.45 27.62
CA TYR A 296 -6.41 4.05 28.07
C TYR A 296 -6.38 4.31 29.58
N HIS A 297 -5.98 3.33 30.37
CA HIS A 297 -5.84 3.48 31.81
C HIS A 297 -4.88 4.64 32.19
N LYS A 298 -3.70 4.71 31.58
CA LYS A 298 -2.66 5.71 31.89
C LYS A 298 -2.99 7.14 31.44
N TYR A 299 -3.71 7.28 30.32
CA TYR A 299 -3.79 8.55 29.60
C TYR A 299 -5.20 9.11 29.45
N HIS A 300 -6.28 8.34 29.68
CA HIS A 300 -7.64 8.83 29.43
C HIS A 300 -7.98 10.12 30.20
N ASP A 301 -7.65 10.17 31.50
CA ASP A 301 -7.83 11.35 32.36
C ASP A 301 -6.97 12.56 31.95
N LYS A 302 -5.96 12.35 31.10
CA LYS A 302 -5.03 13.39 30.63
C LYS A 302 -5.45 14.01 29.30
N GLY A 303 -6.66 13.70 28.83
CA GLY A 303 -7.19 14.20 27.55
C GLY A 303 -6.92 13.28 26.36
N PHE A 304 -6.72 11.97 26.61
CA PHE A 304 -6.68 10.93 25.59
C PHE A 304 -8.01 10.17 25.55
N ILE A 305 -8.39 9.64 24.39
CA ILE A 305 -9.52 8.72 24.26
C ILE A 305 -9.24 7.71 23.16
N ILE A 306 -9.58 6.46 23.40
CA ILE A 306 -9.61 5.41 22.37
C ILE A 306 -11.06 5.25 21.92
N ILE A 307 -11.29 5.08 20.62
CA ILE A 307 -12.57 4.62 20.07
C ILE A 307 -12.28 3.35 19.29
N GLY A 308 -12.71 2.21 19.82
CA GLY A 308 -12.61 0.92 19.15
C GLY A 308 -13.70 0.78 18.09
N ILE A 309 -13.35 0.86 16.82
CA ILE A 309 -14.26 0.57 15.71
C ILE A 309 -14.24 -0.94 15.48
N HIS A 310 -15.28 -1.61 15.97
CA HIS A 310 -15.47 -3.03 15.75
C HIS A 310 -16.06 -3.26 14.35
N SER A 311 -15.20 -3.57 13.39
CA SER A 311 -15.58 -3.91 12.01
C SER A 311 -15.51 -5.44 11.85
N PRO A 312 -16.64 -6.14 11.67
CA PRO A 312 -16.70 -7.60 11.76
C PRO A 312 -16.12 -8.28 10.52
N GLU A 313 -15.17 -9.19 10.69
CA GLU A 313 -14.64 -10.03 9.62
C GLU A 313 -15.62 -11.14 9.22
N PHE A 314 -16.37 -11.68 10.20
CA PHE A 314 -17.34 -12.76 9.99
C PHE A 314 -18.75 -12.37 10.40
N ALA A 315 -19.76 -13.08 9.86
CA ALA A 315 -21.17 -12.79 10.12
C ALA A 315 -21.55 -12.84 11.61
N PHE A 316 -20.98 -13.79 12.36
CA PHE A 316 -21.25 -13.97 13.80
C PHE A 316 -20.70 -12.81 14.66
N GLU A 317 -19.78 -12.01 14.11
CA GLU A 317 -19.20 -10.85 14.78
C GLU A 317 -20.09 -9.60 14.67
N LYS A 318 -21.13 -9.62 13.81
CA LYS A 318 -22.14 -8.56 13.74
C LYS A 318 -23.09 -8.54 14.95
N ASN A 319 -23.15 -9.65 15.69
CA ASN A 319 -24.07 -9.81 16.81
C ASN A 319 -23.60 -9.00 18.03
N LEU A 320 -24.39 -8.00 18.42
CA LEU A 320 -24.11 -7.13 19.56
C LEU A 320 -23.84 -7.87 20.88
N ALA A 321 -24.54 -8.97 21.15
CA ALA A 321 -24.35 -9.73 22.38
C ALA A 321 -22.97 -10.39 22.42
N ASN A 322 -22.50 -10.91 21.27
CA ASN A 322 -21.16 -11.49 21.15
C ASN A 322 -20.08 -10.43 21.38
N VAL A 323 -20.21 -9.27 20.72
CA VAL A 323 -19.26 -8.16 20.88
C VAL A 323 -19.25 -7.64 22.32
N LYS A 324 -20.41 -7.46 22.96
CA LYS A 324 -20.50 -7.07 24.38
C LYS A 324 -19.83 -8.07 25.30
N SER A 325 -20.02 -9.38 25.05
CA SER A 325 -19.37 -10.42 25.85
C SER A 325 -17.86 -10.38 25.71
N ALA A 326 -17.33 -10.16 24.50
CA ALA A 326 -15.89 -10.02 24.26
C ALA A 326 -15.32 -8.76 24.95
N VAL A 327 -15.95 -7.60 24.74
CA VAL A 327 -15.59 -6.33 25.39
C VAL A 327 -15.50 -6.48 26.91
N ALA A 328 -16.47 -7.17 27.53
CA ALA A 328 -16.46 -7.43 28.97
C ALA A 328 -15.36 -8.41 29.39
N GLN A 329 -15.19 -9.51 28.65
CA GLN A 329 -14.19 -10.55 28.93
C GLN A 329 -12.76 -10.00 28.87
N ASP A 330 -12.49 -9.16 27.88
CA ASP A 330 -11.16 -8.64 27.60
C ASP A 330 -10.86 -7.30 28.32
N GLY A 331 -11.76 -6.88 29.21
CA GLY A 331 -11.58 -5.73 30.08
C GLY A 331 -11.56 -4.38 29.35
N ILE A 332 -12.14 -4.30 28.15
CA ILE A 332 -12.17 -3.09 27.34
C ILE A 332 -13.09 -2.06 28.00
N GLN A 333 -12.50 -0.95 28.48
CA GLN A 333 -13.22 0.14 29.14
C GLN A 333 -13.51 1.32 28.22
N TYR A 334 -12.78 1.44 27.11
CA TYR A 334 -12.97 2.54 26.17
C TYR A 334 -14.24 2.34 25.30
N PRO A 335 -14.78 3.43 24.71
CA PRO A 335 -15.89 3.37 23.76
C PRO A 335 -15.65 2.42 22.60
N VAL A 336 -16.65 1.59 22.28
CA VAL A 336 -16.64 0.68 21.13
C VAL A 336 -17.84 0.95 20.23
N ALA A 337 -17.59 1.12 18.94
CA ALA A 337 -18.60 1.38 17.91
C ALA A 337 -18.70 0.20 16.95
N LEU A 338 -19.89 -0.38 16.77
CA LEU A 338 -20.12 -1.50 15.87
C LEU A 338 -20.35 -1.02 14.43
N ASP A 339 -19.36 -1.21 13.56
CA ASP A 339 -19.37 -0.82 12.15
C ASP A 339 -19.74 -2.00 11.23
N ASN A 340 -20.92 -2.58 11.46
CA ASN A 340 -21.39 -3.80 10.77
C ASN A 340 -21.56 -3.63 9.24
N GLN A 341 -21.69 -2.39 8.78
CA GLN A 341 -21.86 -2.02 7.38
C GLN A 341 -20.56 -1.50 6.74
N PHE A 342 -19.45 -1.49 7.49
CA PHE A 342 -18.13 -1.01 7.05
C PHE A 342 -18.14 0.44 6.55
N VAL A 343 -19.06 1.27 7.03
CA VAL A 343 -19.16 2.68 6.60
C VAL A 343 -17.97 3.45 7.17
N THR A 344 -17.68 3.28 8.46
CA THR A 344 -16.52 3.94 9.09
C THR A 344 -15.21 3.37 8.55
N TRP A 345 -15.12 2.06 8.38
CA TRP A 345 -14.00 1.38 7.72
C TRP A 345 -13.66 2.00 6.36
N ARG A 346 -14.67 2.18 5.49
CA ARG A 346 -14.48 2.81 4.17
C ARG A 346 -14.17 4.30 4.27
N ASN A 347 -14.78 5.04 5.20
CA ASN A 347 -14.49 6.47 5.40
C ASN A 347 -13.02 6.71 5.78
N PHE A 348 -12.43 5.81 6.56
CA PHE A 348 -11.00 5.84 6.94
C PHE A 348 -10.08 5.18 5.90
N ASN A 349 -10.65 4.67 4.80
CA ASN A 349 -9.94 3.89 3.78
C ASN A 349 -9.08 2.78 4.41
N ASN A 350 -9.61 2.10 5.44
CA ASN A 350 -8.91 1.03 6.13
C ASN A 350 -8.90 -0.27 5.29
N GLN A 351 -7.90 -1.12 5.51
CA GLN A 351 -7.75 -2.41 4.83
C GLN A 351 -7.29 -3.54 5.76
N TYR A 352 -7.04 -3.27 7.05
CA TYR A 352 -6.38 -4.21 7.94
C TYR A 352 -6.99 -4.28 9.34
N TRP A 353 -6.79 -5.42 10.00
CA TRP A 353 -7.02 -5.64 11.42
C TRP A 353 -5.70 -6.12 12.09
N PRO A 354 -5.25 -5.49 13.19
CA PRO A 354 -5.70 -4.20 13.71
C PRO A 354 -5.21 -3.05 12.83
N ALA A 355 -5.85 -1.88 12.96
CA ALA A 355 -5.36 -0.64 12.35
C ALA A 355 -5.64 0.56 13.25
N HIS A 356 -4.65 1.43 13.40
CA HIS A 356 -4.68 2.55 14.32
C HIS A 356 -4.54 3.88 13.57
N TYR A 357 -5.40 4.84 13.92
CA TYR A 357 -5.32 6.22 13.41
C TYR A 357 -5.29 7.17 14.60
N LEU A 358 -4.16 7.87 14.76
CA LEU A 358 -3.96 8.83 15.84
C LEU A 358 -4.31 10.23 15.35
N ILE A 359 -5.24 10.87 16.05
CA ILE A 359 -5.81 12.17 15.75
C ILE A 359 -5.35 13.18 16.81
N ASP A 360 -4.88 14.33 16.37
CA ASP A 360 -4.43 15.42 17.24
C ASP A 360 -5.61 16.21 17.86
N LYS A 361 -5.27 17.16 18.74
CA LYS A 361 -6.26 18.02 19.42
C LYS A 361 -7.06 18.92 18.48
N ASN A 362 -6.58 19.13 17.24
CA ASN A 362 -7.25 19.93 16.22
C ASN A 362 -8.21 19.11 15.37
N GLY A 363 -8.19 17.78 15.50
CA GLY A 363 -9.02 16.85 14.73
C GLY A 363 -8.39 16.36 13.43
N PHE A 364 -7.06 16.42 13.30
CA PHE A 364 -6.33 15.90 12.14
C PHE A 364 -5.70 14.55 12.46
N VAL A 365 -5.80 13.59 11.54
CA VAL A 365 -5.00 12.37 11.59
C VAL A 365 -3.56 12.74 11.33
N VAL A 366 -2.68 12.41 12.28
CA VAL A 366 -1.24 12.76 12.25
C VAL A 366 -0.33 11.53 12.21
N TYR A 367 -0.85 10.35 12.55
CA TYR A 367 -0.13 9.08 12.49
C TYR A 367 -1.09 7.93 12.22
N THR A 368 -0.61 6.93 11.49
CA THR A 368 -1.34 5.69 11.19
C THR A 368 -0.42 4.49 11.35
N HIS A 369 -0.95 3.39 11.87
CA HIS A 369 -0.26 2.12 11.97
C HIS A 369 -1.17 0.99 11.52
N PHE A 370 -0.70 0.15 10.59
CA PHE A 370 -1.46 -0.98 10.06
C PHE A 370 -0.78 -2.28 10.47
N GLY A 371 -1.60 -3.23 10.93
CA GLY A 371 -1.12 -4.49 11.49
C GLY A 371 -0.71 -4.36 12.95
N GLU A 372 -0.15 -5.46 13.45
CA GLU A 372 0.34 -5.59 14.82
C GLU A 372 1.76 -5.03 14.97
N GLY A 373 2.02 -4.31 16.08
CA GLY A 373 3.35 -3.89 16.47
C GLY A 373 3.53 -2.38 16.61
N GLU A 374 4.77 -1.91 16.50
CA GLU A 374 5.21 -0.52 16.71
C GLU A 374 4.59 0.16 17.96
N TYR A 375 4.33 -0.61 19.04
CA TYR A 375 3.64 -0.13 20.24
C TYR A 375 4.37 1.04 20.91
N ASP A 376 5.69 0.96 21.03
CA ASP A 376 6.52 2.04 21.58
C ASP A 376 6.40 3.33 20.76
N ILE A 377 6.31 3.23 19.44
CA ILE A 377 6.18 4.39 18.56
C ILE A 377 4.81 5.02 18.77
N THR A 378 3.75 4.21 18.76
CA THR A 378 2.37 4.65 18.97
C THR A 378 2.19 5.32 20.34
N GLU A 379 2.67 4.70 21.42
CA GLU A 379 2.58 5.27 22.77
C GLU A 379 3.35 6.58 22.88
N ASN A 380 4.55 6.65 22.32
CA ASN A 380 5.34 7.89 22.36
C ASN A 380 4.70 9.01 21.54
N ASN A 381 3.99 8.70 20.45
CA ASN A 381 3.21 9.68 19.70
C ASN A 381 2.01 10.18 20.50
N ILE A 382 1.29 9.30 21.19
CA ILE A 382 0.21 9.67 22.12
C ILE A 382 0.75 10.63 23.18
N ARG A 383 1.84 10.25 23.86
CA ARG A 383 2.50 11.05 24.89
C ARG A 383 2.97 12.40 24.37
N TYR A 384 3.56 12.44 23.19
CA TYR A 384 3.99 13.69 22.54
C TYR A 384 2.80 14.64 22.31
N LEU A 385 1.68 14.14 21.76
CA LEU A 385 0.47 14.95 21.54
C LEU A 385 -0.19 15.41 22.86
N LEU A 386 0.04 14.68 23.95
CA LEU A 386 -0.37 15.07 25.30
C LEU A 386 0.62 16.03 25.98
N GLY A 387 1.78 16.31 25.38
CA GLY A 387 2.83 17.17 25.95
C GLY A 387 3.70 16.48 27.00
N MET A 388 3.81 15.14 26.96
CA MET A 388 4.60 14.33 27.87
C MET A 388 5.93 13.88 27.23
N GLY A 389 6.96 13.58 28.05
CA GLY A 389 8.25 13.05 27.57
C GLY A 389 8.18 11.61 27.05
N LYS A 390 9.25 11.10 26.41
CA LYS A 390 9.28 9.70 25.92
C LYS A 390 9.21 8.67 27.06
N THR A 391 8.73 7.47 26.75
CA THR A 391 8.78 6.27 27.60
C THR A 391 9.12 5.05 26.76
N THR A 392 9.58 3.99 27.41
CA THR A 392 9.65 2.64 26.83
C THR A 392 8.48 1.84 27.41
N SER A 393 7.80 1.04 26.57
CA SER A 393 6.75 0.16 27.05
C SER A 393 7.33 -0.86 28.03
N THR A 394 6.65 -1.04 29.16
CA THR A 394 6.99 -2.06 30.16
C THR A 394 6.24 -3.37 29.92
N ILE A 395 5.41 -3.44 28.88
CA ILE A 395 4.60 -4.61 28.55
C ILE A 395 5.44 -5.56 27.70
N THR A 396 5.87 -6.66 28.29
CA THR A 396 6.33 -7.87 27.60
C THR A 396 5.12 -8.67 27.13
N ALA A 397 4.38 -8.17 26.13
CA ALA A 397 3.40 -9.02 25.44
C ALA A 397 4.15 -9.99 24.52
N GLU A 398 3.49 -11.10 24.16
CA GLU A 398 4.01 -11.97 23.11
C GLU A 398 4.21 -11.15 21.83
N THR A 399 5.47 -10.94 21.47
CA THR A 399 5.83 -10.31 20.20
C THR A 399 5.36 -11.19 19.05
N ALA A 400 4.74 -10.59 18.03
CA ALA A 400 4.48 -11.24 16.75
C ALA A 400 5.74 -12.01 16.32
N ALA A 401 5.59 -13.32 16.06
CA ALA A 401 6.71 -14.14 15.68
C ALA A 401 7.39 -13.57 14.42
N SER A 402 8.68 -13.23 14.54
CA SER A 402 9.48 -12.74 13.43
C SER A 402 9.97 -13.94 12.62
N GLY A 403 9.38 -14.20 11.46
CA GLY A 403 9.78 -15.32 10.61
C GLY A 403 8.81 -15.63 9.47
N TYR A 404 9.15 -16.64 8.67
CA TYR A 404 8.31 -17.20 7.62
C TYR A 404 7.19 -18.04 8.26
N LEU A 405 6.10 -17.41 8.67
CA LEU A 405 4.93 -18.07 9.24
C LEU A 405 3.97 -18.52 8.14
N THR A 406 3.14 -19.50 8.45
CA THR A 406 1.96 -19.80 7.62
C THR A 406 1.06 -18.57 7.58
N PRO A 407 0.65 -18.11 6.38
CA PRO A 407 -0.33 -17.04 6.26
C PRO A 407 -1.67 -17.43 6.89
N GLU A 408 -2.49 -16.44 7.24
CA GLU A 408 -3.85 -16.70 7.66
C GLU A 408 -4.59 -17.56 6.62
N THR A 409 -5.13 -18.70 7.06
CA THR A 409 -5.69 -19.72 6.18
C THR A 409 -7.21 -19.70 6.29
N TYR A 410 -7.85 -18.99 5.35
CA TYR A 410 -9.30 -18.95 5.24
C TYR A 410 -9.87 -20.25 4.68
N LEU A 411 -10.94 -20.75 5.29
CA LEU A 411 -11.55 -22.03 4.91
C LEU A 411 -12.75 -21.87 3.97
N GLY A 412 -13.40 -20.71 3.95
CA GLY A 412 -14.52 -20.41 3.06
C GLY A 412 -14.09 -20.13 1.62
N TYR A 413 -14.87 -20.57 0.63
CA TYR A 413 -14.48 -20.53 -0.79
C TYR A 413 -14.24 -19.12 -1.36
N ALA A 414 -14.68 -18.05 -0.69
CA ALA A 414 -14.49 -16.68 -1.17
C ALA A 414 -13.04 -16.18 -0.98
N ARG A 415 -12.32 -16.73 0.00
CA ARG A 415 -10.94 -16.36 0.35
C ARG A 415 -10.00 -17.56 0.50
N ALA A 416 -10.51 -18.78 0.35
CA ALA A 416 -9.72 -20.00 0.46
C ALA A 416 -8.60 -20.05 -0.57
N GLU A 417 -7.39 -20.25 -0.07
CA GLU A 417 -6.18 -20.54 -0.83
C GLU A 417 -5.61 -21.87 -0.31
N HIS A 418 -4.69 -22.50 -1.05
CA HIS A 418 -3.97 -23.68 -0.57
C HIS A 418 -4.85 -24.90 -0.18
N PHE A 419 -6.04 -25.02 -0.77
CA PHE A 419 -6.90 -26.20 -0.60
C PHE A 419 -6.40 -27.39 -1.42
N ALA A 420 -6.10 -28.51 -0.76
CA ALA A 420 -5.38 -29.65 -1.32
C ALA A 420 -6.11 -31.00 -1.22
N SER A 421 -7.42 -31.03 -0.92
CA SER A 421 -8.20 -32.28 -1.08
C SER A 421 -8.19 -32.77 -2.52
N SER A 422 -8.39 -34.08 -2.70
CA SER A 422 -8.40 -34.71 -4.03
C SER A 422 -9.54 -34.20 -4.92
N GLU A 423 -10.66 -33.81 -4.30
CA GLU A 423 -11.86 -33.32 -4.96
C GLU A 423 -11.84 -31.79 -5.10
N THR A 424 -12.52 -31.27 -6.12
CA THR A 424 -12.71 -29.83 -6.27
C THR A 424 -13.76 -29.29 -5.29
N VAL A 425 -13.57 -28.05 -4.84
CA VAL A 425 -14.51 -27.36 -3.95
C VAL A 425 -15.90 -27.29 -4.58
N THR A 426 -16.89 -27.90 -3.91
CA THR A 426 -18.31 -27.76 -4.26
C THR A 426 -18.93 -26.68 -3.39
N LYS A 427 -19.31 -25.55 -4.00
CA LYS A 427 -19.78 -24.35 -3.29
C LYS A 427 -21.19 -24.52 -2.75
N ASP A 428 -21.40 -24.14 -1.49
CA ASP A 428 -22.70 -24.08 -0.81
C ASP A 428 -23.49 -25.41 -0.83
N GLN A 429 -22.80 -26.53 -1.06
CA GLN A 429 -23.39 -27.86 -1.09
C GLN A 429 -22.52 -28.84 -0.32
N SER A 430 -23.21 -29.77 0.33
CA SER A 430 -22.59 -30.85 1.09
C SER A 430 -21.95 -31.87 0.15
N ALA A 431 -20.63 -32.06 0.28
CA ALA A 431 -19.84 -32.97 -0.53
C ALA A 431 -18.89 -33.79 0.34
N THR A 432 -18.45 -34.94 -0.17
CA THR A 432 -17.45 -35.79 0.51
C THR A 432 -16.07 -35.48 -0.03
N TYR A 433 -15.13 -35.24 0.86
CA TYR A 433 -13.73 -34.95 0.56
C TYR A 433 -12.81 -36.04 1.12
N THR A 434 -11.64 -36.18 0.52
CA THR A 434 -10.58 -37.09 0.95
C THR A 434 -9.24 -36.36 1.08
N PHE A 435 -8.44 -36.76 2.08
CA PHE A 435 -7.08 -36.25 2.24
C PHE A 435 -6.21 -36.68 1.05
N PRO A 436 -5.27 -35.83 0.62
CA PRO A 436 -4.25 -36.22 -0.36
C PRO A 436 -3.27 -37.22 0.28
N ASN A 437 -2.48 -37.91 -0.55
CA ASN A 437 -1.43 -38.81 -0.06
C ASN A 437 -0.31 -38.05 0.68
N GLU A 438 -0.02 -36.82 0.26
CA GLU A 438 0.95 -35.91 0.87
C GLU A 438 0.37 -34.50 0.92
N LEU A 439 0.59 -33.80 2.03
CA LEU A 439 0.12 -32.43 2.25
C LEU A 439 1.33 -31.48 2.28
N SER A 440 1.44 -30.60 1.29
CA SER A 440 2.54 -29.63 1.22
C SER A 440 2.48 -28.62 2.35
N LEU A 441 3.61 -27.96 2.65
CA LEU A 441 3.63 -26.89 3.65
C LEU A 441 2.66 -25.75 3.24
N HIS A 442 1.89 -25.26 4.21
CA HIS A 442 0.81 -24.27 4.09
C HIS A 442 -0.49 -24.77 3.45
N ASP A 443 -0.52 -26.02 2.97
CA ASP A 443 -1.74 -26.59 2.42
C ASP A 443 -2.64 -27.19 3.51
N TRP A 444 -3.94 -27.19 3.23
CA TRP A 444 -4.95 -27.80 4.07
C TRP A 444 -5.92 -28.66 3.24
N ALA A 445 -6.47 -29.69 3.87
CA ALA A 445 -7.36 -30.65 3.23
C ALA A 445 -8.46 -31.10 4.17
N LEU A 446 -9.54 -31.61 3.59
CA LEU A 446 -10.72 -32.15 4.27
C LEU A 446 -10.86 -33.65 4.03
N GLN A 447 -11.38 -34.33 5.04
CA GLN A 447 -11.84 -35.70 4.96
C GLN A 447 -13.27 -35.80 5.50
N GLY A 448 -14.11 -36.55 4.79
CA GLY A 448 -15.50 -36.74 5.15
C GLY A 448 -16.43 -35.72 4.52
N ARG A 449 -17.66 -35.64 5.04
CA ARG A 449 -18.72 -34.81 4.46
C ARG A 449 -18.71 -33.39 5.03
N TRP A 450 -18.54 -32.41 4.15
CA TRP A 450 -18.43 -30.99 4.48
C TRP A 450 -19.25 -30.13 3.51
N THR A 451 -19.78 -29.02 4.03
CA THR A 451 -20.34 -27.93 3.23
C THR A 451 -19.37 -26.76 3.28
N ILE A 452 -18.85 -26.34 2.12
CA ILE A 452 -17.95 -25.18 2.00
C ILE A 452 -18.78 -23.97 1.59
N MET A 453 -18.95 -23.01 2.51
CA MET A 453 -19.66 -21.76 2.31
C MET A 453 -18.69 -20.64 1.92
N ALA A 454 -19.21 -19.45 1.64
CA ALA A 454 -18.38 -18.31 1.23
C ALA A 454 -17.31 -17.93 2.27
N ASP A 455 -17.67 -17.93 3.56
CA ASP A 455 -16.84 -17.44 4.68
C ASP A 455 -16.39 -18.53 5.66
N LYS A 456 -16.93 -19.75 5.56
CA LYS A 456 -16.68 -20.86 6.49
C LYS A 456 -16.84 -22.24 5.86
N ILE A 457 -16.43 -23.27 6.59
CA ILE A 457 -16.79 -24.67 6.34
C ILE A 457 -17.63 -25.22 7.48
N VAL A 458 -18.52 -26.17 7.16
CA VAL A 458 -19.40 -26.83 8.11
C VAL A 458 -19.26 -28.34 8.00
N ALA A 459 -18.99 -29.02 9.12
CA ALA A 459 -18.95 -30.47 9.18
C ALA A 459 -20.37 -31.05 9.10
N ASP A 460 -20.67 -31.86 8.08
CA ASP A 460 -22.00 -32.44 7.88
C ASP A 460 -22.13 -33.85 8.47
N GLN A 461 -21.04 -34.39 9.03
CA GLN A 461 -21.02 -35.72 9.62
C GLN A 461 -20.13 -35.80 10.87
N GLU A 462 -20.37 -36.83 11.68
CA GLU A 462 -19.45 -37.24 12.73
C GLU A 462 -18.13 -37.76 12.12
N ASN A 463 -17.02 -37.53 12.81
CA ASN A 463 -15.66 -37.87 12.36
C ASN A 463 -15.23 -37.19 11.04
N ALA A 464 -15.93 -36.13 10.61
CA ALA A 464 -15.41 -35.22 9.61
C ALA A 464 -14.12 -34.59 10.14
N ALA A 465 -13.07 -34.59 9.32
CA ALA A 465 -11.75 -34.14 9.73
C ALA A 465 -11.16 -33.11 8.75
N ILE A 466 -10.31 -32.25 9.28
CA ILE A 466 -9.49 -31.29 8.54
C ILE A 466 -8.04 -31.46 8.95
N GLU A 467 -7.13 -31.36 7.99
CA GLU A 467 -5.69 -31.31 8.20
C GLU A 467 -5.12 -30.02 7.65
N ILE A 468 -4.14 -29.45 8.35
CA ILE A 468 -3.34 -28.33 7.89
C ILE A 468 -1.87 -28.58 8.21
N HIS A 469 -1.01 -28.42 7.21
CA HIS A 469 0.44 -28.44 7.39
C HIS A 469 0.92 -27.00 7.59
N PHE A 470 1.31 -26.66 8.81
CA PHE A 470 1.68 -25.31 9.20
C PHE A 470 3.15 -25.20 9.58
N HIS A 471 3.69 -23.99 9.45
CA HIS A 471 4.91 -23.49 10.09
C HIS A 471 4.54 -22.35 11.04
N ALA A 472 4.61 -22.59 12.35
CA ALA A 472 4.33 -21.59 13.39
C ALA A 472 4.79 -22.09 14.77
N ARG A 473 4.85 -21.21 15.76
CA ARG A 473 5.00 -21.64 17.17
C ARG A 473 3.64 -21.90 17.79
N LYS A 474 2.65 -21.06 17.49
CA LYS A 474 1.27 -21.18 17.95
C LYS A 474 0.30 -21.32 16.80
N VAL A 475 -0.73 -22.13 17.01
CA VAL A 475 -1.85 -22.28 16.08
C VAL A 475 -3.13 -21.91 16.80
N PHE A 476 -3.85 -20.97 16.23
CA PHE A 476 -5.17 -20.55 16.66
C PHE A 476 -6.18 -20.82 15.57
N ILE A 477 -7.44 -20.99 15.97
CA ILE A 477 -8.50 -21.26 15.03
C ILE A 477 -9.79 -20.59 15.45
N VAL A 478 -10.46 -19.97 14.48
CA VAL A 478 -11.79 -19.39 14.68
C VAL A 478 -12.82 -20.46 14.38
N MET A 479 -13.54 -20.88 15.42
CA MET A 479 -14.55 -21.93 15.34
C MET A 479 -15.83 -21.53 16.04
N GLY A 480 -16.92 -22.17 15.65
CA GLY A 480 -18.21 -22.15 16.33
C GLY A 480 -18.96 -23.45 16.09
N ASN A 481 -20.23 -23.48 16.48
CA ASN A 481 -21.10 -24.60 16.23
C ASN A 481 -22.45 -24.08 15.70
N ALA A 482 -23.11 -24.88 14.87
CA ALA A 482 -24.44 -24.56 14.35
C ALA A 482 -25.55 -24.80 15.39
N SER A 483 -25.24 -25.52 16.48
CA SER A 483 -26.18 -25.85 17.55
C SER A 483 -25.84 -25.11 18.85
N ASP A 484 -26.85 -24.75 19.65
CA ASP A 484 -26.64 -24.19 21.01
C ASP A 484 -25.97 -25.17 22.01
N ASN A 485 -25.79 -26.43 21.63
CA ASN A 485 -25.11 -27.44 22.44
C ASN A 485 -23.59 -27.38 22.27
N SER A 486 -22.85 -27.56 23.36
CA SER A 486 -21.40 -27.69 23.28
C SER A 486 -21.00 -28.94 22.49
N MET A 487 -20.00 -28.81 21.63
CA MET A 487 -19.43 -29.95 20.89
C MET A 487 -17.93 -30.07 21.15
N ASN A 488 -17.40 -31.29 21.03
CA ASN A 488 -15.96 -31.51 21.16
C ASN A 488 -15.32 -31.66 19.79
N VAL A 489 -14.11 -31.14 19.65
CA VAL A 489 -13.24 -31.37 18.50
C VAL A 489 -12.00 -32.05 19.03
N LYS A 490 -11.67 -33.24 18.50
CA LYS A 490 -10.45 -33.96 18.85
C LYS A 490 -9.30 -33.46 17.99
N LEU A 491 -8.13 -33.28 18.59
CA LEU A 491 -6.94 -32.78 17.92
C LEU A 491 -5.83 -33.84 17.94
N LEU A 492 -5.17 -34.01 16.80
CA LEU A 492 -3.92 -34.77 16.67
C LEU A 492 -2.85 -33.86 16.06
N LEU A 493 -1.63 -33.93 16.58
CA LEU A 493 -0.46 -33.27 16.00
C LEU A 493 0.49 -34.35 15.48
N ASN A 494 0.83 -34.30 14.19
CA ASN A 494 1.65 -35.30 13.50
C ASN A 494 1.13 -36.74 13.73
N GLY A 495 -0.20 -36.90 13.69
CA GLY A 495 -0.90 -38.18 13.91
C GLY A 495 -0.92 -38.67 15.37
N LYS A 496 -0.42 -37.89 16.34
CA LYS A 496 -0.35 -38.26 17.76
C LYS A 496 -1.25 -37.37 18.62
N MET A 497 -1.70 -37.90 19.76
CA MET A 497 -2.43 -37.11 20.75
C MET A 497 -1.53 -36.03 21.35
N ILE A 498 -2.10 -34.83 21.52
CA ILE A 498 -1.39 -33.68 22.08
C ILE A 498 -1.37 -33.81 23.61
N LEU A 499 -0.19 -34.11 24.17
CA LEU A 499 0.01 -34.25 25.61
C LEU A 499 0.65 -33.00 26.24
N SER A 500 1.72 -32.48 25.64
CA SER A 500 2.51 -31.35 26.15
C SER A 500 2.40 -30.07 25.32
N GLU A 501 2.26 -30.18 23.99
CA GLU A 501 2.27 -29.06 23.02
C GLU A 501 0.86 -28.46 22.83
N LYS A 502 0.14 -28.27 23.93
CA LYS A 502 -1.27 -27.91 23.92
C LYS A 502 -1.48 -26.42 24.17
N GLY A 503 -2.38 -25.81 23.40
CA GLY A 503 -2.89 -24.47 23.69
C GLY A 503 -3.79 -24.45 24.94
N LYS A 504 -4.05 -23.24 25.45
CA LYS A 504 -4.85 -23.04 26.67
C LYS A 504 -6.26 -23.62 26.59
N ASP A 505 -6.82 -23.75 25.39
CA ASP A 505 -8.19 -24.24 25.16
C ASP A 505 -8.27 -25.76 24.96
N VAL A 506 -7.13 -26.46 24.98
CA VAL A 506 -7.05 -27.91 24.75
C VAL A 506 -7.00 -28.69 26.07
N ILE A 507 -7.97 -29.57 26.26
CA ILE A 507 -8.07 -30.48 27.41
C ILE A 507 -8.18 -31.91 26.87
N ASN A 508 -7.29 -32.81 27.30
CA ASN A 508 -7.24 -34.21 26.83
C ASN A 508 -7.25 -34.34 25.29
N SER A 509 -6.40 -33.54 24.62
CA SER A 509 -6.32 -33.46 23.16
C SER A 509 -7.67 -33.15 22.49
N SER A 510 -8.55 -32.41 23.16
CA SER A 510 -9.84 -31.97 22.62
C SER A 510 -10.13 -30.52 23.00
N ILE A 511 -10.85 -29.81 22.14
CA ILE A 511 -11.38 -28.47 22.40
C ILE A 511 -12.90 -28.59 22.51
N THR A 512 -13.49 -28.01 23.56
CA THR A 512 -14.94 -27.90 23.70
C THR A 512 -15.42 -26.57 23.12
N ILE A 513 -16.13 -26.64 22.01
CA ILE A 513 -16.72 -25.49 21.31
C ILE A 513 -18.04 -25.14 21.98
N LYS A 514 -18.11 -23.94 22.57
CA LYS A 514 -19.32 -23.43 23.25
C LYS A 514 -19.92 -22.20 22.56
N ARG A 515 -19.12 -21.50 21.76
CA ARG A 515 -19.47 -20.25 21.10
C ARG A 515 -18.54 -20.02 19.91
N HIS A 516 -18.94 -19.11 19.03
CA HIS A 516 -18.09 -18.58 17.97
C HIS A 516 -17.01 -17.68 18.56
N THR A 517 -15.75 -18.14 18.55
CA THR A 517 -14.59 -17.39 19.05
C THR A 517 -13.28 -17.99 18.55
N LEU A 518 -12.17 -17.34 18.90
CA LEU A 518 -10.82 -17.83 18.66
C LEU A 518 -10.41 -18.82 19.76
N TYR A 519 -9.91 -19.98 19.36
CA TYR A 519 -9.37 -21.02 20.24
C TYR A 519 -7.87 -21.21 19.99
N GLU A 520 -7.07 -21.30 21.04
CA GLU A 520 -5.64 -21.64 20.97
C GLU A 520 -5.48 -23.16 20.99
N ALA A 521 -5.04 -23.73 19.86
CA ALA A 521 -4.94 -25.17 19.67
C ALA A 521 -3.54 -25.71 20.01
N ILE A 522 -2.49 -25.10 19.48
CA ILE A 522 -1.10 -25.59 19.61
C ILE A 522 -0.20 -24.49 20.18
N VAL A 523 0.71 -24.89 21.06
CA VAL A 523 1.84 -24.06 21.51
C VAL A 523 3.09 -24.94 21.52
N LEU A 524 3.96 -24.72 20.55
CA LEU A 524 5.28 -25.34 20.44
C LEU A 524 6.31 -24.56 21.27
N PRO A 525 7.39 -25.22 21.73
CA PRO A 525 8.48 -24.54 22.42
C PRO A 525 9.21 -23.54 21.50
N GLU A 526 9.38 -23.89 20.22
CA GLU A 526 10.01 -23.07 19.19
C GLU A 526 9.18 -23.12 17.89
N PRO A 527 9.28 -22.12 16.99
CA PRO A 527 8.64 -22.17 15.68
C PRO A 527 9.09 -23.40 14.88
N GLY A 528 8.14 -24.12 14.28
CA GLY A 528 8.45 -25.30 13.48
C GLY A 528 7.27 -25.79 12.65
N ASP A 529 7.54 -26.84 11.86
CA ASP A 529 6.54 -27.49 11.01
C ASP A 529 5.72 -28.51 11.78
N GLY A 530 4.43 -28.59 11.48
CA GLY A 530 3.55 -29.60 12.04
C GLY A 530 2.29 -29.82 11.20
N ILE A 531 1.74 -31.02 11.27
CA ILE A 531 0.44 -31.35 10.69
C ILE A 531 -0.58 -31.42 11.82
N LEU A 532 -1.47 -30.44 11.87
CA LEU A 532 -2.59 -30.42 12.81
C LEU A 532 -3.81 -31.05 12.13
N GLN A 533 -4.30 -32.14 12.72
CA GLN A 533 -5.58 -32.76 12.36
C GLN A 533 -6.63 -32.43 13.41
N MET A 534 -7.82 -31.99 12.97
CA MET A 534 -8.97 -31.73 13.82
C MET A 534 -10.16 -32.56 13.37
N ILE A 535 -10.79 -33.27 14.31
CA ILE A 535 -11.85 -34.25 14.04
C ILE A 535 -13.11 -33.84 14.82
N ALA A 536 -14.20 -33.60 14.10
CA ALA A 536 -15.48 -33.24 14.69
C ALA A 536 -16.15 -34.46 15.37
N SER A 537 -16.53 -34.33 16.65
CA SER A 537 -17.27 -35.38 17.37
C SER A 537 -18.75 -35.49 16.99
N ALA A 538 -19.27 -34.53 16.24
CA ALA A 538 -20.66 -34.45 15.80
C ALA A 538 -20.75 -33.52 14.57
N PRO A 539 -21.81 -33.63 13.75
CA PRO A 539 -22.08 -32.64 12.70
C PRO A 539 -22.37 -31.25 13.30
N GLY A 540 -22.16 -30.21 12.51
CA GLY A 540 -22.42 -28.82 12.87
C GLY A 540 -21.21 -28.03 13.37
N LEU A 541 -19.99 -28.58 13.28
CA LEU A 541 -18.76 -27.80 13.53
C LEU A 541 -18.60 -26.74 12.44
N GLU A 542 -18.51 -25.48 12.85
CA GLU A 542 -18.25 -24.36 11.95
C GLU A 542 -16.80 -23.89 12.12
N MET A 543 -16.03 -23.82 11.03
CA MET A 543 -14.63 -23.40 11.05
C MET A 543 -14.41 -22.31 10.00
N TYR A 544 -13.70 -21.25 10.38
CA TYR A 544 -13.60 -20.04 9.56
C TYR A 544 -12.19 -19.83 9.02
N THR A 545 -11.20 -19.79 9.92
CA THR A 545 -9.81 -19.48 9.58
C THR A 545 -8.84 -20.07 10.61
N PHE A 546 -7.64 -20.45 10.15
CA PHE A 546 -6.48 -20.68 11.01
C PHE A 546 -5.61 -19.43 11.04
N THR A 547 -5.17 -19.05 12.23
CA THR A 547 -4.21 -17.95 12.44
C THR A 547 -3.04 -18.42 13.30
N PHE A 548 -1.91 -17.71 13.21
CA PHE A 548 -0.63 -18.20 13.70
C PHE A 548 0.09 -17.16 14.57
N GLY A 549 1.06 -17.61 15.38
CA GLY A 549 1.89 -16.75 16.21
C GLY A 549 3.09 -17.43 16.84
#